data_AF-A0A371SGQ8-F1
#
_entry.id   AF-A0A371SGQ8-F1
#
_cell.length_a   1.000
_cell.length_b   1.000
_cell.length_c   1.000
_cell.angle_alpha   90.00
_cell.angle_beta   90.00
_cell.angle_gamma   90.00
#
_symmetry.space_group_name_H-M   'P 1'
#
loop_
_entity.id
_entity.type
_entity.pdbx_description
1 polymer ?
#
loop_
_entity_poly.entity_id
_entity_poly.type
_entity_poly.pdbx_seq_one_letter_code
_entity_poly.pdbx_strand_id
1 'polypeptide(L)' 'MTESKSKYHACATCMNFAAERKDDIMTYRCVRLGYDTKPEYRFNCWEPKPHIVKLMKRETSEEK' A
#
# COMPACT_ATOMS: atom_id res chain seq x y z
N MET A 1 18.27 1.13 17.85
CA MET A 1 17.77 0.15 16.85
C MET A 1 16.68 0.85 16.05
N THR A 2 17.04 1.56 14.99
CA THR A 2 16.10 2.30 14.14
C THR A 2 15.45 1.33 13.16
N GLU A 3 14.29 0.80 13.56
CA GLU A 3 13.45 -0.02 12.71
C GLU A 3 12.76 0.87 11.65
N SER A 4 13.53 1.30 10.65
CA SER A 4 13.04 2.01 9.47
C SER A 4 12.43 1.07 8.43
N LYS A 5 12.10 -0.17 8.81
CA LYS A 5 11.53 -1.16 7.90
C LYS A 5 10.08 -0.80 7.59
N SER A 6 9.91 -0.15 6.44
CA SER A 6 8.72 -0.28 5.60
C SER A 6 7.41 0.34 6.16
N LYS A 7 7.45 1.61 6.60
CA LYS A 7 6.22 2.38 6.94
C LYS A 7 5.21 2.43 5.79
N TYR A 8 5.68 2.29 4.55
CA TYR A 8 4.85 2.40 3.35
C TYR A 8 4.57 1.06 2.66
N HIS A 9 5.16 -0.06 3.09
CA HIS A 9 5.05 -1.36 2.40
C HIS A 9 3.79 -2.13 2.83
N ALA A 10 2.62 -1.53 2.62
CA ALA A 10 1.33 -2.08 2.99
C ALA A 10 0.43 -2.21 1.75
N CYS A 11 -0.45 -3.20 1.73
CA CYS A 11 -1.40 -3.37 0.63
C CYS A 11 -2.29 -2.14 0.47
N ALA A 12 -2.64 -1.46 1.58
CA ALA A 12 -3.42 -0.22 1.58
C ALA A 12 -2.80 0.93 0.75
N THR A 13 -1.47 0.99 0.62
CA THR A 13 -0.78 2.02 -0.17
C THR A 13 -0.54 1.60 -1.62
N CYS A 14 -0.87 0.35 -1.95
CA CYS A 14 -0.75 -0.19 -3.30
C CYS A 14 -1.80 0.44 -4.23
N MET A 15 -1.41 0.67 -5.49
CA MET A 15 -2.36 1.18 -6.49
C MET A 15 -3.51 0.22 -6.78
N ASN A 16 -3.28 -1.07 -6.56
CA ASN A 16 -4.20 -2.16 -6.87
C ASN A 16 -5.13 -2.53 -5.69
N PHE A 17 -5.13 -1.75 -4.60
CA PHE A 17 -6.02 -1.98 -3.47
C PHE A 17 -7.42 -1.46 -3.78
N ALA A 18 -8.41 -2.35 -3.75
CA ALA A 18 -9.82 -2.01 -3.87
C ALA A 18 -10.54 -2.34 -2.56
N ALA A 19 -11.29 -1.37 -2.04
CA ALA A 19 -12.22 -1.56 -0.95
C ALA A 19 -13.63 -1.57 -1.53
N GLU A 20 -14.33 -2.69 -1.38
CA GLU A 20 -15.71 -2.86 -1.83
C GLU A 20 -16.59 -3.14 -0.61
N ARG A 21 -17.65 -2.36 -0.45
CA ARG A 21 -18.68 -2.64 0.55
C ARG A 21 -19.68 -3.59 -0.08
N LYS A 22 -19.77 -4.81 0.43
CA LYS A 22 -20.70 -5.84 -0.06
C LYS A 22 -21.53 -6.34 1.12
N ASP A 23 -22.85 -6.20 1.03
CA ASP A 23 -23.81 -6.68 2.05
C ASP A 23 -23.45 -6.20 3.48
N ASP A 24 -23.20 -4.89 3.63
CA ASP A 24 -22.73 -4.23 4.86
C ASP A 24 -21.34 -4.64 5.39
N ILE A 25 -20.67 -5.58 4.74
CA ILE A 25 -19.32 -6.02 5.07
C ILE A 25 -18.32 -5.23 4.22
N MET A 26 -17.32 -4.64 4.87
CA MET A 26 -16.18 -4.02 4.20
C MET A 26 -15.21 -5.11 3.76
N THR A 27 -15.15 -5.40 2.47
CA THR A 27 -14.21 -6.37 1.90
C THR A 27 -13.10 -5.62 1.18
N TYR A 28 -11.87 -6.07 1.37
CA TYR A 28 -10.73 -5.52 0.66
C TYR A 28 -10.19 -6.58 -0.26
N ARG A 29 -9.94 -6.23 -1.52
CA ARG A 29 -9.39 -7.14 -2.51
C ARG A 29 -8.28 -6.48 -3.30
N CYS A 30 -7.34 -7.31 -3.75
CA CYS A 30 -6.28 -6.87 -4.65
C CYS A 30 -6.77 -7.01 -6.09
N VAL A 31 -6.91 -5.91 -6.82
CA VAL A 31 -7.35 -5.91 -8.23
C VAL A 31 -6.34 -6.63 -9.14
N ARG A 32 -5.04 -6.58 -8.79
CA ARG A 32 -3.97 -7.23 -9.55
C ARG A 32 -4.02 -8.76 -9.44
N LEU A 33 -4.25 -9.27 -8.23
CA LEU A 33 -4.22 -10.71 -7.96
C LEU A 33 -5.62 -11.35 -7.96
N GLY A 34 -6.67 -10.57 -7.77
CA GLY A 34 -8.05 -11.05 -7.67
C GLY A 34 -8.41 -11.70 -6.32
N TYR A 35 -7.55 -11.62 -5.31
CA TYR A 35 -7.80 -12.22 -3.99
C TYR A 35 -8.21 -11.20 -2.93
N ASP A 36 -8.96 -11.67 -1.94
CA ASP A 36 -9.24 -10.93 -0.72
C ASP A 36 -7.93 -10.68 0.05
N THR A 37 -7.74 -9.44 0.43
CA THR A 37 -6.53 -8.95 1.12
C THR A 37 -6.93 -8.16 2.36
N LYS A 38 -5.97 -7.80 3.19
CA LYS A 38 -6.18 -6.87 4.31
C LYS A 38 -5.24 -5.67 4.15
N PRO A 39 -5.64 -4.49 4.63
CA PRO A 39 -4.81 -3.28 4.54
C PRO A 39 -3.45 -3.44 5.22
N GLU A 40 -3.36 -4.30 6.24
CA GLU A 40 -2.13 -4.59 7.00
C GLU A 40 -1.17 -5.54 6.28
N TYR A 41 -1.60 -6.20 5.20
CA TYR A 41 -0.80 -7.22 4.53
C TYR A 41 0.33 -6.60 3.72
N ARG A 42 1.48 -7.28 3.70
CA ARG A 42 2.68 -6.86 2.96
C ARG A 42 2.92 -7.86 1.83
N PHE A 43 2.50 -7.52 0.63
CA PHE A 43 2.77 -8.35 -0.54
C PHE A 43 4.12 -8.00 -1.14
N ASN A 44 4.82 -8.99 -1.69
CA ASN A 44 6.04 -8.75 -2.46
C ASN A 44 5.75 -7.99 -3.77
N CYS A 45 4.53 -8.09 -4.32
CA CYS A 45 4.10 -7.36 -5.51
C CYS A 45 3.62 -5.92 -5.21
N TRP A 46 4.21 -5.26 -4.22
CA TRP A 46 3.81 -3.92 -3.82
C TRP A 46 4.21 -2.88 -4.87
N GLU A 47 3.22 -2.27 -5.51
CA GLU A 47 3.39 -1.18 -6.47
C GLU A 47 2.79 0.11 -5.88
N PRO A 48 3.63 1.00 -5.33
CA PRO A 48 3.14 2.26 -4.80
C PRO A 48 2.52 3.10 -5.90
N LYS A 49 1.43 3.80 -5.58
CA LYS A 49 0.87 4.80 -6.49
C LYS A 49 1.95 5.83 -6.87
N PRO A 50 1.91 6.39 -8.09
CA PRO A 50 2.90 7.38 -8.53
C PRO A 50 2.98 8.61 -7.60
N HIS A 51 1.89 8.97 -6.90
CA HIS A 51 1.92 10.02 -5.89
C HIS A 51 2.72 9.64 -4.63
N ILE A 52 2.67 8.36 -4.20
CA ILE A 52 3.48 7.84 -3.09
C ILE A 52 4.96 7.83 -3.46
N VAL A 53 5.28 7.43 -4.70
CA VAL A 53 6.66 7.51 -5.22
C VAL A 53 7.17 8.96 -5.22
N LYS A 54 6.33 9.93 -5.58
CA LYS A 54 6.68 11.36 -5.50
C LYS A 54 6.91 11.81 -4.05
N LEU A 55 6.07 11.39 -3.11
CA LEU A 55 6.23 11.71 -1.69
C LEU A 55 7.51 11.09 -1.11
N MET A 56 7.79 9.82 -1.42
CA MET A 56 9.04 9.16 -1.04
C MET A 56 10.27 9.91 -1.56
N LYS A 57 10.25 10.32 -2.84
CA LYS A 57 11.34 11.08 -3.43
C LYS A 57 11.54 12.44 -2.75
N ARG A 58 10.45 13.13 -2.37
CA ARG A 58 10.51 14.40 -1.65
C ARG A 58 11.14 14.26 -0.26
N GLU A 59 10.69 13.27 0.51
CA GLU A 59 11.23 12.97 1.84
C GLU A 59 12.73 12.63 1.77
N THR A 60 13.15 11.91 0.74
CA THR A 60 14.58 11.54 0.56
C THR A 60 15.45 12.73 0.11
N SER A 61 14.84 13.83 -0.35
CA SER A 61 15.57 14.99 -0.89
C SER A 61 15.72 16.18 0.07
N GLU A 62 15.09 16.15 1.25
CA GLU A 62 15.26 17.16 2.30
C GLU A 62 16.28 16.78 3.39
N GLU A 63 17.13 15.78 3.12
CA GLU A 63 18.38 15.59 3.86
C GLU A 63 19.55 15.99 2.95
N LYS A 64 19.87 17.29 2.91
CA LYS A 64 21.17 17.75 2.43
C LYS A 64 21.67 18.95 3.21
#